data_AF-A0A7X7ZBM2-F1
#
_entry.id   AF-A0A7X7ZBM2-F1
#
_cell.length_a   1.000
_cell.length_b   1.000
_cell.length_c   1.000
_cell.angle_alpha   90.00
_cell.angle_beta   90.00
_cell.angle_gamma   90.00
#
_symmetry.space_group_name_H-M   'P 1'
#
loop_
_entity.id
_entity.type
_entity.pdbx_description
1 polymer ?
#
loop_
_entity_poly.entity_id
_entity_poly.type
_entity_poly.pdbx_seq_one_letter_code
_entity_poly.pdbx_strand_id
1 'polypeptide(L)'
;MKTLERLKLRFPFSKTASSQTLYENCKKKGWTTTNFSEVQPGDIMIFRKYHTWTGHAALVVDVEKDSVTTIEGNTSNSNFGNQSDGDGIWKRKRPVNLSEFTADDWYIRGFIQVRKALEI
;
A
#
# COMPACT_ATOMS: atom_id res chain seq x y z
N MET A 1 21.37 -24.78 2.87
CA MET A 1 20.90 -23.38 2.85
C MET A 1 20.87 -22.97 1.39
N LYS A 2 19.69 -22.89 0.75
CA LYS A 2 19.62 -22.47 -0.67
C LYS A 2 19.99 -20.99 -0.69
N THR A 3 21.09 -20.66 -1.35
CA THR A 3 21.46 -19.28 -1.68
C THR A 3 20.25 -18.67 -2.37
N LEU A 4 19.67 -17.61 -1.77
CA LEU A 4 18.69 -16.78 -2.46
C LEU A 4 19.47 -16.12 -3.60
N GLU A 5 19.54 -16.77 -4.77
CA GLU A 5 19.80 -16.03 -5.99
C GLU A 5 18.76 -14.93 -6.01
N ARG A 6 19.23 -13.67 -5.98
CA ARG A 6 18.37 -12.52 -6.17
C ARG A 6 17.68 -12.73 -7.50
N LEU A 7 16.44 -13.21 -7.46
CA LEU A 7 15.54 -13.18 -8.59
C LEU A 7 15.67 -11.77 -9.17
N LYS A 8 16.14 -11.67 -10.42
CA LYS A 8 16.22 -10.40 -11.15
C LYS A 8 14.80 -9.98 -11.54
N LEU A 9 13.95 -9.81 -10.54
CA LEU A 9 12.58 -9.34 -10.70
C LEU A 9 12.66 -7.89 -11.16
N ARG A 10 12.22 -7.66 -12.39
CA ARG A 10 11.96 -6.32 -12.89
C ARG A 10 10.54 -5.98 -12.48
N PHE A 11 10.41 -5.00 -11.59
CA PHE A 11 9.09 -4.45 -11.26
C PHE A 11 8.57 -3.63 -12.45
N PRO A 12 7.45 -4.03 -13.10
CA PRO A 12 6.95 -3.36 -14.31
C PRO A 12 6.11 -2.11 -13.98
N PHE A 13 6.46 -1.46 -12.87
CA PHE A 13 5.81 -0.26 -12.37
C PHE A 13 6.44 0.98 -13.00
N SER A 14 5.60 1.99 -13.26
CA SER A 14 6.09 3.29 -13.69
C SER A 14 6.94 3.91 -12.58
N LYS A 15 8.10 4.48 -12.93
CA LYS A 15 8.90 5.29 -12.00
C LYS A 15 8.18 6.60 -11.73
N THR A 16 7.73 6.82 -10.50
CA THR A 16 7.06 8.06 -10.06
C THR A 16 7.23 8.24 -8.56
N ALA A 17 7.25 9.50 -8.11
CA ALA A 17 7.24 9.86 -6.70
C ALA A 17 5.82 9.89 -6.09
N SER A 18 4.77 9.81 -6.92
CA SER A 18 3.38 9.90 -6.47
C SER A 18 2.73 8.52 -6.37
N SER A 19 2.28 8.15 -5.17
CA SER A 19 1.51 6.91 -4.95
C SER A 19 0.21 6.89 -5.77
N GLN A 20 -0.40 8.07 -5.99
CA GLN A 20 -1.65 8.19 -6.74
C GLN A 20 -1.42 7.97 -8.25
N THR A 21 -0.34 8.53 -8.80
CA THR A 21 0.05 8.28 -10.19
C THR A 21 0.41 6.82 -10.42
N LEU A 22 1.14 6.21 -9.49
CA LEU A 22 1.46 4.78 -9.55
C LEU A 22 0.19 3.92 -9.56
N TYR A 23 -0.75 4.19 -8.64
CA TYR A 23 -2.01 3.46 -8.56
C TYR A 23 -2.83 3.57 -9.85
N GLU A 24 -2.99 4.78 -10.41
CA GLU A 24 -3.72 4.96 -11.67
C GLU A 24 -3.07 4.23 -12.84
N ASN A 25 -1.74 4.21 -12.91
CA ASN A 25 -1.02 3.46 -13.95
C ASN A 25 -1.22 1.94 -13.79
N CYS A 26 -1.21 1.43 -12.55
CA CYS A 26 -1.47 0.02 -12.28
C CYS A 26 -2.94 -0.35 -12.56
N LYS A 27 -3.87 0.55 -12.24
CA LYS A 27 -5.30 0.38 -12.48
C LYS A 27 -5.60 0.25 -13.98
N LYS A 28 -4.99 1.09 -14.83
CA LYS A 28 -5.09 0.99 -16.29
C LYS A 28 -4.61 -0.36 -16.84
N LYS A 29 -3.71 -1.03 -16.12
CA LYS A 29 -3.19 -2.36 -16.46
C LYS A 29 -3.97 -3.52 -15.80
N GLY A 30 -5.00 -3.23 -15.01
CA GLY A 30 -5.78 -4.24 -14.30
C GLY A 30 -5.05 -4.88 -13.12
N TRP A 31 -4.00 -4.23 -12.58
CA TRP A 31 -3.18 -4.75 -11.47
C TRP A 31 -3.62 -4.24 -10.11
N THR A 32 -4.84 -3.74 -9.99
CA THR A 32 -5.38 -3.19 -8.74
C THR A 32 -6.66 -3.88 -8.36
N THR A 33 -6.93 -3.97 -7.07
CA THR A 33 -8.20 -4.45 -6.53
C THR A 33 -8.68 -3.56 -5.38
N THR A 34 -10.00 -3.48 -5.22
CA THR A 34 -10.66 -2.96 -4.02
C THR A 34 -11.31 -4.09 -3.22
N ASN A 35 -11.27 -5.32 -3.73
CA ASN A 35 -11.80 -6.48 -3.06
C ASN A 35 -10.75 -7.01 -2.07
N PHE A 36 -11.04 -6.87 -0.78
CA PHE A 36 -10.11 -7.24 0.28
C PHE A 36 -9.75 -8.73 0.28
N SER A 37 -10.64 -9.61 -0.17
CA SER A 37 -10.37 -11.06 -0.20
C SER A 37 -9.29 -11.47 -1.21
N GLU A 38 -8.90 -10.56 -2.11
CA GLU A 38 -7.83 -10.76 -3.09
C GLU A 38 -6.46 -10.22 -2.64
N VAL A 39 -6.39 -9.60 -1.46
CA VAL A 39 -5.19 -8.97 -0.92
C VAL A 39 -4.32 -10.00 -0.21
N GLN A 40 -3.00 -9.92 -0.40
CA GLN A 40 -2.05 -10.83 0.24
C GLN A 40 -0.75 -10.12 0.66
N PRO A 41 0.05 -10.74 1.54
CA PRO A 41 1.40 -10.27 1.84
C PRO A 41 2.24 -10.06 0.57
N GLY A 42 2.86 -8.89 0.47
CA GLY A 42 3.63 -8.42 -0.69
C GLY A 42 2.90 -7.42 -1.58
N ASP A 43 1.57 -7.28 -1.45
CA ASP A 43 0.82 -6.24 -2.15
C ASP A 43 1.07 -4.85 -1.56
N ILE A 44 0.73 -3.81 -2.33
CA ILE A 44 0.87 -2.42 -1.89
C ILE A 44 -0.51 -1.82 -1.65
N MET A 45 -0.78 -1.45 -0.40
CA MET A 45 -1.98 -0.72 -0.01
C MET A 45 -1.81 0.77 -0.32
N ILE A 46 -2.82 1.38 -0.94
CA ILE A 46 -2.79 2.79 -1.34
C ILE A 46 -3.84 3.56 -0.56
N PHE A 47 -3.39 4.62 0.11
CA PHE A 47 -4.24 5.61 0.76
C PHE A 47 -4.35 6.86 -0.10
N ARG A 48 -5.47 7.56 0.04
CA ARG A 48 -5.70 8.89 -0.53
C ARG A 48 -6.28 9.82 0.52
N LYS A 49 -5.83 11.07 0.53
CA LYS A 49 -6.47 12.11 1.34
C LYS A 49 -7.64 12.72 0.56
N TYR A 50 -8.81 12.80 1.19
CA TYR A 50 -10.04 13.31 0.62
C TYR A 50 -9.84 14.71 0.02
N HIS A 51 -10.56 15.03 -1.06
CA HIS A 51 -10.45 16.28 -1.83
C HIS A 51 -9.06 16.65 -2.38
N THR A 52 -8.05 15.80 -2.30
CA THR A 52 -6.70 16.09 -2.83
C THR A 52 -6.16 15.01 -3.77
N TRP A 53 -5.01 15.29 -4.39
CA TRP A 53 -4.19 14.31 -5.11
C TRP A 53 -3.05 13.74 -4.25
N THR A 54 -3.02 14.06 -2.96
CA THR A 54 -2.03 13.50 -2.04
C THR A 54 -2.42 12.10 -1.62
N GLY A 55 -1.40 11.28 -1.38
CA GLY A 55 -1.55 9.86 -1.18
C GLY A 55 -0.42 9.27 -0.36
N HIS A 56 -0.61 8.04 0.09
CA HIS A 56 0.39 7.27 0.82
C HIS A 56 0.38 5.82 0.33
N ALA A 57 1.49 5.12 0.52
CA ALA A 57 1.64 3.73 0.11
C ALA A 57 2.23 2.91 1.25
N ALA A 58 1.73 1.70 1.40
CA ALA A 58 2.08 0.81 2.49
C ALA A 58 2.31 -0.60 1.97
N LEU A 59 3.42 -1.23 2.37
CA LEU A 59 3.69 -2.63 2.02
C LEU A 59 2.88 -3.54 2.93
N VAL A 60 2.01 -4.37 2.37
CA VAL A 60 1.27 -5.39 3.12
C VAL A 60 2.23 -6.52 3.51
N VAL A 61 2.30 -6.83 4.80
CA VAL A 61 3.15 -7.91 5.33
C VAL A 61 2.37 -9.02 6.01
N ASP A 62 1.12 -8.77 6.40
CA ASP A 62 0.21 -9.80 6.91
C ASP A 62 -1.25 -9.42 6.63
N VAL A 63 -2.12 -10.41 6.44
CA VAL A 63 -3.55 -10.21 6.16
C VAL A 63 -4.36 -11.06 7.14
N GLU A 64 -5.16 -10.39 7.96
CA GLU A 64 -6.11 -11.00 8.87
C GLU A 64 -7.55 -10.78 8.35
N LYS A 65 -8.55 -11.38 9.01
CA LYS A 65 -9.95 -11.35 8.57
C LYS A 65 -10.50 -9.93 8.34
N ASP A 66 -10.10 -8.97 9.16
CA ASP A 66 -10.65 -7.61 9.21
C ASP A 66 -9.59 -6.51 9.23
N SER A 67 -8.32 -6.88 9.06
CA SER A 67 -7.19 -5.96 9.15
C SER A 67 -5.99 -6.40 8.33
N VAL A 68 -5.16 -5.44 7.99
CA VAL A 68 -3.88 -5.64 7.32
C VAL A 68 -2.77 -5.15 8.21
N THR A 69 -1.70 -5.91 8.31
CA THR A 69 -0.46 -5.40 8.87
C THR A 69 0.43 -4.89 7.75
N THR A 70 0.93 -3.67 7.89
CA THR A 70 1.73 -2.97 6.88
C THR A 70 3.08 -2.52 7.42
N ILE A 71 4.04 -2.30 6.50
CA ILE A 71 5.25 -1.51 6.73
C ILE A 71 5.13 -0.22 5.93
N GLU A 72 5.26 0.91 6.60
CA GLU A 72 4.98 2.25 6.07
C GLU A 72 6.19 3.15 6.30
N GLY A 73 6.69 3.77 5.23
CA GLY A 73 7.80 4.73 5.29
C GLY A 73 7.29 6.16 5.21
N ASN A 74 8.07 7.12 5.69
CA ASN A 74 7.66 8.52 5.81
C ASN A 74 6.42 8.73 6.70
N THR A 75 6.28 7.94 7.78
CA THR A 75 5.14 8.02 8.70
C THR A 75 5.61 8.19 10.14
N SER A 76 4.77 8.74 11.01
CA SER A 76 5.12 8.96 12.43
C SER A 76 4.95 7.67 13.25
N ASN A 77 5.48 7.60 14.48
CA ASN A 77 5.38 6.43 15.37
C ASN A 77 4.00 6.27 16.05
N SER A 78 3.15 7.30 16.04
CA SER A 78 1.85 7.29 16.73
C SER A 78 0.66 7.55 15.78
N ASN A 79 -0.57 7.44 16.29
CA ASN A 79 -1.77 7.93 15.56
C ASN A 79 -1.90 9.46 15.57
N PHE A 80 -0.97 10.16 16.23
CA PHE A 80 -0.87 11.61 16.28
C PHE A 80 0.34 12.09 15.46
N GLY A 81 0.19 13.21 14.75
CA GLY A 81 1.22 13.79 13.88
C GLY A 81 1.09 13.39 12.41
N ASN A 82 1.88 14.03 11.55
CA ASN A 82 1.77 13.92 10.09
C ASN A 82 2.10 12.50 9.60
N GLN A 83 1.10 11.72 9.20
CA GLN A 83 1.25 10.34 8.72
C GLN A 83 1.82 10.26 7.29
N SER A 84 1.92 11.40 6.61
CA SER A 84 2.49 11.54 5.27
C SER A 84 3.88 12.19 5.25
N ASP A 85 4.44 12.53 6.42
CA ASP A 85 5.72 13.26 6.54
C ASP A 85 6.40 13.03 7.91
N GLY A 86 6.63 11.77 8.27
CA GLY A 86 7.36 11.40 9.49
C GLY A 86 8.71 10.75 9.17
N ASP A 87 9.77 11.00 9.95
CA ASP A 87 11.15 10.55 9.67
C ASP A 87 11.43 9.03 9.89
N GLY A 88 10.45 8.14 9.67
CA GLY A 88 10.61 6.72 10.03
C GLY A 88 9.90 5.70 9.15
N ILE A 89 10.24 4.44 9.43
CA ILE A 89 9.61 3.24 8.88
C ILE A 89 8.93 2.51 10.04
N TRP A 90 7.63 2.27 9.95
CA TRP A 90 6.85 1.72 11.06
C TRP A 90 5.96 0.56 10.61
N LYS A 91 5.81 -0.41 11.51
CA LYS A 91 4.83 -1.49 11.38
C LYS A 91 3.48 -1.00 11.88
N ARG A 92 2.43 -1.12 11.07
CA ARG A 92 1.08 -0.65 11.40
C ARG A 92 0.06 -1.76 11.22
N LYS A 93 -0.98 -1.76 12.05
CA LYS A 93 -2.18 -2.59 11.85
C LYS A 93 -3.30 -1.67 11.41
N ARG A 94 -3.88 -1.95 10.24
CA ARG A 94 -4.86 -1.11 9.55
C ARG A 94 -6.17 -1.90 9.44
N PRO A 95 -7.27 -1.49 10.09
CA PRO A 95 -8.57 -2.14 9.90
C PRO A 95 -9.06 -1.89 8.46
N VAL A 96 -9.63 -2.91 7.82
CA VAL A 96 -10.14 -2.80 6.43
C VAL A 96 -11.65 -2.67 6.35
N ASN A 97 -12.37 -2.97 7.43
CA ASN A 97 -13.83 -2.85 7.51
C ASN A 97 -14.32 -1.42 7.77
N LEU A 98 -13.43 -0.42 7.72
CA LEU A 98 -13.82 0.97 7.87
C LEU A 98 -13.77 1.64 6.50
N SER A 99 -14.96 1.94 6.00
CA SER A 99 -15.20 2.86 4.89
C SER A 99 -14.60 4.25 5.09
N GLU A 100 -14.04 4.56 6.27
CA GLU A 100 -13.34 5.78 6.57
C GLU A 100 -12.14 5.49 7.48
N PHE A 101 -10.94 5.71 6.97
CA PHE A 101 -9.74 5.76 7.79
C PHE A 101 -9.67 7.17 8.40
N THR A 102 -10.52 7.47 9.40
CA THR A 102 -10.63 8.81 9.99
C THR A 102 -9.48 9.12 10.96
N ALA A 103 -8.29 9.28 10.39
CA ALA A 103 -7.33 10.27 10.88
C ALA A 103 -7.11 11.25 9.72
N ASP A 104 -7.48 12.52 9.90
CA ASP A 104 -7.22 13.62 8.96
C ASP A 104 -7.68 13.44 7.50
N ASP A 105 -8.90 12.94 7.27
CA ASP A 105 -9.53 12.78 5.94
C ASP A 105 -8.85 11.76 4.99
N TRP A 106 -8.16 10.76 5.52
CA TRP A 106 -7.55 9.72 4.70
C TRP A 106 -8.49 8.52 4.47
N TYR A 107 -8.35 7.84 3.32
CA TYR A 107 -9.13 6.62 3.04
C TYR A 107 -8.34 5.62 2.18
N ILE A 108 -8.73 4.35 2.26
CA ILE A 108 -8.14 3.29 1.45
C ILE A 108 -8.68 3.43 0.02
N ARG A 109 -7.80 3.76 -0.92
CA ARG A 109 -8.16 3.86 -2.34
C ARG A 109 -8.24 2.48 -3.00
N GLY A 110 -7.43 1.53 -2.52
CA GLY A 110 -7.34 0.16 -3.02
C GLY A 110 -5.95 -0.42 -2.82
N PHE A 111 -5.69 -1.53 -3.50
CA PHE A 111 -4.45 -2.28 -3.41
C PHE A 111 -3.85 -2.51 -4.80
N ILE A 112 -2.52 -2.49 -4.92
CA ILE A 112 -1.78 -2.93 -6.10
C ILE A 112 -1.37 -4.39 -5.86
N GLN A 113 -1.83 -5.28 -6.73
CA GLN A 113 -1.55 -6.71 -6.69
C GLN A 113 -0.17 -6.97 -7.32
N VAL A 114 0.88 -7.01 -6.50
CA VAL A 114 2.27 -7.03 -6.97
C VAL A 114 2.58 -8.34 -7.70
N ARG A 115 2.08 -9.46 -7.19
CA ARG A 115 2.23 -10.77 -7.84
C ARG A 115 1.58 -10.83 -9.22
N LYS A 116 0.37 -10.28 -9.33
CA LYS A 116 -0.34 -10.16 -10.61
C LYS A 116 0.46 -9.32 -11.62
N ALA A 117 1.11 -8.25 -11.16
CA ALA A 117 1.96 -7.43 -12.01
C ALA A 117 3.26 -8.15 -12.42
N LEU A 118 3.80 -9.01 -11.55
CA LEU A 118 5.02 -9.79 -11.80
C LEU A 118 4.78 -11.13 -12.51
N GLU A 119 3.52 -11.53 -12.67
CA GLU A 119 3.10 -12.81 -13.25
C GLU A 119 3.65 -14.03 -12.48
N ILE A 120 3.62 -13.97 -11.14
CA ILE A 120 4.11 -15.03 -10.21
C ILE A 120 3.12 -15.39 -9.11
#